data_AF-A0A8S0QLF7-F1
#
_entry.id   AF-A0A8S0QLF7-F1
#
_cell.length_a   1.000
_cell.length_b   1.000
_cell.length_c   1.000
_cell.angle_alpha   90.00
_cell.angle_beta   90.00
_cell.angle_gamma   90.00
#
_symmetry.space_group_name_H-M   'P 1'
#
loop_
_entity.id
_entity.type
_entity.pdbx_description
1 polymer ?
#
loop_
_entity_poly.entity_id
_entity_poly.type
_entity_poly.pdbx_seq_one_letter_code
_entity_poly.pdbx_strand_id
1 'polypeptide(L)'
;MIAHNQNQESPGLNIRKRIDKVKSVVRRRKELRRIKSLYLKNSAVVDRDVYYKIRLKGNDSDSTKSEEFNQLQKRRPWRENWDGGEFGSHGSISVIGRRKEMEDAVAAEVGFLTKGCKRYDFFGVYDGHGGSRVAQACRHWLHKFVAKRVEEEGEEIKWKEVMVAGFKEMDDEVNKNGKAVAAMGSTATVAVVGEEAVVVANCGDSRAVLSRGGVAIPLSIDHKPERADELKRVEDCGGKVINWNGHRVFGVLSTTRSIGTYNTRQYKK
;
A
#
# COMPACT_ATOMS: atom_id res chain seq x y z
N MET A 1 21.96 57.70 22.03
CA MET A 1 22.56 56.55 21.33
C MET A 1 21.44 55.74 20.70
N ILE A 2 21.19 55.91 19.39
CA ILE A 2 20.27 55.04 18.64
C ILE A 2 21.05 54.60 17.41
N ALA A 3 21.45 53.34 17.37
CA ALA A 3 22.11 52.73 16.22
C ALA A 3 21.03 52.22 15.25
N HIS A 4 20.96 52.83 14.07
CA HIS A 4 20.23 52.27 12.93
C HIS A 4 21.11 51.23 12.25
N ASN A 5 20.69 49.97 12.26
CA ASN A 5 21.34 48.88 11.53
C ASN A 5 20.54 48.61 10.24
N GLN A 6 21.00 49.15 9.11
CA GLN A 6 20.45 48.83 7.79
C GLN A 6 21.20 47.63 7.20
N ASN A 7 20.65 46.43 7.39
CA ASN A 7 21.01 45.27 6.56
C ASN A 7 20.17 45.30 5.27
N GLN A 8 20.64 46.01 4.24
CA GLN A 8 20.12 45.83 2.89
C GLN A 8 20.80 44.61 2.24
N GLU A 9 20.10 43.48 2.19
CA GLU A 9 20.52 42.34 1.37
C GLU A 9 20.57 42.75 -0.10
N SER A 10 21.71 42.51 -0.76
CA SER A 10 21.96 42.95 -2.14
C SER A 10 21.01 42.25 -3.15
N PRO A 11 20.39 42.99 -4.09
CA PRO A 11 19.38 42.47 -5.02
C PRO A 11 19.82 41.24 -5.83
N GLY A 12 21.11 41.15 -6.17
CA GLY A 12 21.69 40.04 -6.93
C GLY A 12 21.73 38.71 -6.17
N LEU A 13 21.81 38.73 -4.84
CA LEU A 13 21.80 37.52 -4.01
C LEU A 13 20.40 36.88 -3.96
N ASN A 14 19.36 37.71 -3.99
CA ASN A 14 17.96 37.28 -3.95
C ASN A 14 17.51 36.66 -5.29
N ILE A 15 18.02 37.18 -6.41
CA ILE A 15 17.78 36.64 -7.76
C ILE A 15 18.47 35.27 -7.93
N ARG A 16 19.72 35.11 -7.49
CA ARG A 16 20.43 33.82 -7.55
C ARG A 16 19.74 32.73 -6.73
N LYS A 17 19.34 33.04 -5.48
CA LYS A 17 18.56 32.12 -4.63
C LYS A 17 17.24 31.69 -5.30
N ARG A 18 16.55 32.62 -5.98
CA ARG A 18 15.32 32.31 -6.75
C ARG A 18 15.60 31.42 -7.96
N ILE A 19 16.65 31.70 -8.73
CA ILE A 19 17.05 30.89 -9.89
C ILE A 19 17.44 29.48 -9.45
N ASP A 20 18.20 29.33 -8.38
CA ASP A 20 18.60 28.02 -7.86
C ASP A 20 17.39 27.23 -7.33
N LYS A 21 16.44 27.91 -6.68
CA LYS A 21 15.17 27.30 -6.27
C LYS A 21 14.38 26.82 -7.48
N VAL A 22 14.23 27.64 -8.53
CA VAL A 22 13.55 27.24 -9.78
C VAL A 22 14.27 26.09 -10.48
N LYS A 23 15.60 26.16 -10.61
CA LYS A 23 16.42 25.08 -11.17
C LYS A 23 16.24 23.78 -10.38
N SER A 24 16.21 23.84 -9.04
CA SER A 24 15.95 22.66 -8.18
C SER A 24 14.55 22.07 -8.39
N VAL A 25 13.53 22.91 -8.55
CA VAL A 25 12.15 22.47 -8.81
C VAL A 25 12.03 21.83 -10.19
N VAL A 26 12.68 22.40 -11.21
CA VAL A 26 12.70 21.85 -12.57
C VAL A 26 13.48 20.53 -12.61
N ARG A 27 14.63 20.45 -11.92
CA ARG A 27 15.44 19.22 -11.79
C ARG A 27 14.63 18.13 -11.09
N ARG A 28 13.97 18.48 -9.98
CA ARG A 28 13.05 17.60 -9.26
C ARG A 28 11.90 17.14 -10.14
N ARG A 29 11.23 18.03 -10.89
CA ARG A 29 10.17 17.63 -11.85
C ARG A 29 10.65 16.69 -12.94
N LYS A 30 11.86 16.87 -13.48
CA LYS A 30 12.46 15.95 -14.46
C LYS A 30 12.76 14.59 -13.83
N GLU A 31 13.29 14.58 -12.61
CA GLU A 31 13.56 13.37 -11.83
C GLU A 31 12.26 12.64 -11.46
N LEU A 32 11.20 13.37 -11.08
CA LEU A 32 9.86 12.84 -10.85
C LEU A 32 9.29 12.17 -12.10
N ARG A 33 9.44 12.80 -13.27
CA ARG A 33 9.03 12.21 -14.55
C ARG A 33 9.84 10.95 -14.88
N ARG A 34 11.14 10.95 -14.56
CA ARG A 34 12.02 9.79 -14.75
C ARG A 34 11.65 8.64 -13.80
N ILE A 35 11.42 8.91 -12.51
CA ILE A 35 10.97 7.92 -11.51
C ILE A 35 9.59 7.38 -11.88
N LYS A 36 8.66 8.24 -12.28
CA LYS A 36 7.33 7.83 -12.76
C LYS A 36 7.43 6.98 -14.02
N SER A 37 8.32 7.33 -14.95
CA SER A 37 8.58 6.54 -16.15
C SER A 37 9.25 5.20 -15.82
N LEU A 38 10.19 5.15 -14.89
CA LEU A 38 10.83 3.91 -14.41
C LEU A 38 9.83 3.03 -13.66
N TYR A 39 8.93 3.61 -12.86
CA TYR A 39 7.81 2.90 -12.23
C TYR A 39 6.89 2.30 -13.29
N LEU A 40 6.52 3.06 -14.32
CA LEU A 40 5.69 2.56 -15.42
C LEU A 40 6.41 1.51 -16.29
N LYS A 41 7.74 1.57 -16.41
CA LYS A 41 8.56 0.62 -17.19
C LYS A 41 8.92 -0.66 -16.42
N ASN A 42 9.15 -0.56 -15.11
CA ASN A 42 9.52 -1.70 -14.25
C ASN A 42 8.32 -2.31 -13.51
N SER A 43 7.14 -1.69 -13.57
CA SER A 43 5.89 -2.41 -13.36
C SER A 43 5.70 -3.36 -14.53
N ALA A 44 6.22 -4.58 -14.41
CA ALA A 44 5.66 -5.69 -15.17
C ALA A 44 4.14 -5.64 -14.95
N VAL A 45 3.39 -5.52 -16.05
CA VAL A 45 1.91 -5.56 -16.03
C VAL A 45 1.52 -6.99 -15.67
N VAL A 46 1.54 -7.28 -14.38
CA VAL A 46 1.04 -8.52 -13.81
C VAL A 46 -0.29 -8.15 -13.17
N ASP A 47 -1.37 -8.37 -13.93
CA ASP A 47 -2.75 -8.56 -13.45
C ASP A 47 -3.12 -7.77 -12.17
N ARG A 48 -3.60 -6.54 -12.34
CA ARG A 48 -3.72 -5.47 -11.34
C ARG A 48 -4.79 -5.67 -10.26
N ASP A 49 -5.35 -6.86 -10.15
CA ASP A 49 -6.59 -7.07 -9.40
C ASP A 49 -6.37 -7.36 -7.92
N VAL A 50 -5.15 -7.76 -7.52
CA VAL A 50 -4.88 -8.13 -6.12
C VAL A 50 -3.48 -7.73 -5.65
N TYR A 51 -2.48 -7.61 -6.52
CA TYR A 51 -1.07 -7.75 -6.10
C TYR A 51 -0.12 -6.72 -6.73
N TYR A 52 0.81 -6.19 -5.93
CA TYR A 52 1.96 -5.40 -6.37
C TYR A 52 3.24 -5.82 -5.63
N LYS A 53 4.32 -6.10 -6.35
CA LYS A 53 5.67 -6.33 -5.78
C LYS A 53 6.66 -5.31 -6.30
N ILE A 54 7.31 -4.59 -5.39
CA ILE A 54 8.38 -3.65 -5.72
C ILE A 54 9.69 -4.18 -5.18
N ARG A 55 10.69 -4.35 -6.05
CA ARG A 55 12.07 -4.64 -5.65
C ARG A 55 12.74 -3.39 -5.05
N LEU A 56 13.45 -3.56 -3.94
CA LEU A 56 14.11 -2.50 -3.18
C LEU A 56 15.52 -2.17 -3.73
N LYS A 57 16.18 -3.13 -4.40
CA LYS A 57 17.45 -2.92 -5.13
C LYS A 57 17.25 -3.15 -6.63
N GLY A 58 17.73 -2.22 -7.46
CA GLY A 58 17.81 -2.37 -8.91
C GLY A 58 19.26 -2.56 -9.35
N ASN A 59 19.52 -3.56 -10.20
CA ASN A 59 20.74 -3.61 -11.01
C ASN A 59 20.58 -2.59 -12.14
N ASP A 60 21.20 -1.41 -12.00
CA ASP A 60 21.41 -0.51 -13.13
C ASP A 60 22.61 -1.03 -13.93
N SER A 61 22.38 -2.03 -14.79
CA SER A 61 23.29 -2.34 -15.89
C SER A 61 23.02 -1.39 -17.06
N ASP A 62 23.35 -0.11 -16.87
CA ASP A 62 23.51 0.83 -17.97
C ASP A 62 24.69 1.76 -17.63
N SER A 63 25.87 1.27 -17.96
CA SER A 63 27.14 1.96 -17.82
C SER A 63 27.14 3.20 -18.72
N THR A 64 26.85 4.39 -18.18
CA THR A 64 27.41 5.70 -18.62
C THR A 64 26.84 6.94 -17.91
N LYS A 65 26.20 6.89 -16.72
CA LYS A 65 25.72 8.14 -16.05
C LYS A 65 25.94 8.19 -14.52
N SER A 66 27.07 7.68 -14.03
CA SER A 66 27.35 7.53 -12.59
C SER A 66 27.98 8.73 -11.88
N GLU A 67 28.48 9.77 -12.56
CA GLU A 67 29.25 10.82 -11.87
C GLU A 67 28.40 11.95 -11.26
N GLU A 68 27.36 12.45 -11.94
CA GLU A 68 26.47 13.49 -11.39
C GLU A 68 25.53 12.95 -10.29
N PHE A 69 25.14 11.67 -10.37
CA PHE A 69 24.26 11.03 -9.36
C PHE A 69 25.02 10.78 -8.05
N ASN A 70 26.30 10.39 -8.13
CA ASN A 70 27.19 10.23 -6.98
C ASN A 70 27.50 11.56 -6.28
N GLN A 71 27.54 12.69 -7.00
CA GLN A 71 27.73 14.01 -6.37
C GLN A 71 26.48 14.53 -5.62
N LEU A 72 25.27 14.12 -6.03
CA LEU A 72 24.02 14.49 -5.36
C LEU A 72 23.75 13.65 -4.10
N GLN A 73 24.22 12.41 -4.05
CA GLN A 73 24.21 11.54 -2.86
C GLN A 73 25.08 12.09 -1.73
N LYS A 74 26.24 12.69 -2.04
CA LYS A 74 27.18 13.25 -1.04
C LYS A 74 26.66 14.45 -0.24
N ARG A 75 25.52 15.05 -0.59
CA ARG A 75 25.03 16.32 0.02
C ARG A 75 23.91 16.13 1.05
N ARG A 76 23.59 14.90 1.47
CA ARG A 76 22.64 14.65 2.57
C ARG A 76 23.19 13.57 3.52
N PRO A 77 23.33 13.85 4.82
CA PRO A 77 23.85 12.89 5.80
C PRO A 77 22.72 11.94 6.24
N TRP A 78 22.18 11.17 5.30
CA TRP A 78 21.31 10.04 5.62
C TRP A 78 21.93 8.79 5.02
N ARG A 79 22.60 8.04 5.92
CA ARG A 79 23.19 6.69 5.79
C ARG A 79 24.68 6.62 5.44
N GLU A 80 25.54 6.90 6.42
CA GLU A 80 26.88 6.28 6.50
C GLU A 80 27.00 5.25 7.63
N ASN A 81 26.02 5.10 8.53
CA ASN A 81 25.99 4.03 9.53
C ASN A 81 24.81 3.09 9.27
N TRP A 82 24.91 2.32 8.19
CA TRP A 82 23.97 1.23 7.94
C TRP A 82 24.62 -0.08 8.33
N ASP A 83 24.71 -0.26 9.64
CA ASP A 83 25.36 -1.38 10.32
C ASP A 83 24.39 -2.58 10.31
N GLY A 84 24.09 -3.11 9.13
CA GLY A 84 23.66 -4.48 8.86
C GLY A 84 22.64 -5.21 9.77
N GLY A 85 21.85 -4.54 10.62
CA GLY A 85 21.16 -5.24 11.71
C GLY A 85 19.85 -4.67 12.27
N GLU A 86 19.42 -3.45 11.91
CA GLU A 86 18.17 -2.90 12.47
C GLU A 86 17.12 -2.54 11.41
N PHE A 87 15.92 -3.08 11.64
CA PHE A 87 14.69 -2.97 10.86
C PHE A 87 14.28 -1.53 10.56
N GLY A 88 13.40 -1.36 9.57
CA GLY A 88 12.69 -0.09 9.41
C GLY A 88 11.78 0.18 10.62
N SER A 89 11.81 1.38 11.17
CA SER A 89 10.85 1.81 12.19
C SER A 89 9.42 1.78 11.65
N HIS A 90 8.47 1.28 12.43
CA HIS A 90 7.05 1.31 12.09
C HIS A 90 6.23 1.98 13.20
N GLY A 91 5.01 2.40 12.86
CA GLY A 91 4.05 2.96 13.80
C GLY A 91 2.65 2.92 13.20
N SER A 92 1.64 2.85 14.05
CA SER A 92 0.24 2.89 13.64
C SER A 92 -0.59 3.67 14.64
N ILE A 93 -1.67 4.26 14.15
CA ILE A 93 -2.70 4.91 14.95
C ILE A 93 -4.05 4.54 14.36
N SER A 94 -4.98 4.17 15.22
CA SER A 94 -6.35 3.82 14.85
C SER A 94 -7.27 4.42 15.90
N VAL A 95 -8.17 5.29 15.46
CA VAL A 95 -9.04 6.09 16.34
C VAL A 95 -10.45 6.11 15.77
N ILE A 96 -11.45 6.05 16.65
CA ILE A 96 -12.87 6.03 16.27
C ILE A 96 -13.34 7.30 15.53
N GLY A 97 -12.68 8.43 15.81
CA GLY A 97 -13.06 9.72 15.26
C GLY A 97 -14.49 10.12 15.63
N ARG A 98 -15.33 10.40 14.63
CA ARG A 98 -16.72 10.86 14.81
C ARG A 98 -17.76 9.72 14.77
N ARG A 99 -17.33 8.47 14.58
CA ARG A 99 -18.23 7.31 14.55
C ARG A 99 -18.67 6.96 15.97
N LYS A 100 -19.82 6.30 16.09
CA LYS A 100 -20.31 5.76 17.37
C LYS A 100 -19.66 4.42 17.72
N GLU A 101 -19.32 3.64 16.70
CA GLU A 101 -18.70 2.32 16.82
C GLU A 101 -17.35 2.32 16.11
N MET A 102 -16.38 1.61 16.71
CA MET A 102 -15.06 1.40 16.14
C MET A 102 -15.04 0.07 15.40
N GLU A 103 -15.10 0.12 14.06
CA GLU A 103 -15.09 -1.08 13.21
C GLU A 103 -13.73 -1.37 12.57
N ASP A 104 -12.79 -0.41 12.61
CA ASP A 104 -11.44 -0.61 12.06
C ASP A 104 -10.58 -1.50 12.96
N ALA A 105 -9.63 -2.20 12.34
CA ALA A 105 -8.56 -2.91 13.00
C ALA A 105 -7.23 -2.76 12.24
N VAL A 106 -6.11 -2.86 12.96
CA VAL A 106 -4.76 -2.84 12.38
C VAL A 106 -3.92 -3.99 12.92
N ALA A 107 -3.01 -4.52 12.10
CA ALA A 107 -2.03 -5.53 12.47
C ALA A 107 -0.61 -5.07 12.08
N ALA A 108 0.35 -5.34 12.95
CA ALA A 108 1.78 -5.10 12.71
C ALA A 108 2.57 -6.26 13.33
N GLU A 109 2.88 -7.25 12.51
CA GLU A 109 3.57 -8.49 12.90
C GLU A 109 5.01 -8.43 12.36
N VAL A 110 5.92 -7.93 13.19
CA VAL A 110 7.33 -7.74 12.83
C VAL A 110 8.08 -9.05 13.00
N GLY A 111 8.73 -9.52 11.94
CA GLY A 111 9.32 -10.86 11.86
C GLY A 111 8.30 -11.97 11.85
N PHE A 112 7.11 -11.75 11.28
CA PHE A 112 6.05 -12.77 11.23
C PHE A 112 6.48 -14.06 10.50
N LEU A 113 7.48 -13.98 9.63
CA LEU A 113 8.01 -15.11 8.88
C LEU A 113 9.51 -14.94 8.57
N THR A 114 10.23 -16.05 8.59
CA THR A 114 11.58 -16.19 7.99
C THR A 114 11.57 -17.31 6.95
N LYS A 115 12.09 -17.06 5.74
CA LYS A 115 12.26 -18.08 4.68
C LYS A 115 13.69 -18.02 4.16
N GLY A 116 14.44 -19.11 4.36
CA GLY A 116 15.89 -19.09 4.19
C GLY A 116 16.53 -18.10 5.17
N CYS A 117 17.39 -17.20 4.68
CA CYS A 117 17.99 -16.13 5.49
C CYS A 117 17.21 -14.80 5.41
N LYS A 118 16.04 -14.78 4.76
CA LYS A 118 15.25 -13.55 4.53
C LYS A 118 14.13 -13.44 5.55
N ARG A 119 14.09 -12.31 6.25
CA ARG A 119 13.00 -11.97 7.17
C ARG A 119 11.93 -11.12 6.48
N TYR A 120 10.68 -11.33 6.90
CA TYR A 120 9.53 -10.57 6.43
C TYR A 120 8.71 -10.03 7.60
N ASP A 121 8.23 -8.81 7.45
CA ASP A 121 7.29 -8.13 8.34
C ASP A 121 5.92 -8.04 7.66
N PHE A 122 4.84 -8.10 8.42
CA PHE A 122 3.47 -8.00 7.91
C PHE A 122 2.74 -6.81 8.55
N PHE A 123 2.09 -6.01 7.71
CA PHE A 123 1.24 -4.90 8.14
C PHE A 123 -0.13 -5.03 7.47
N GLY A 124 -1.20 -4.85 8.24
CA GLY A 124 -2.57 -4.94 7.74
C GLY A 124 -3.43 -3.81 8.27
N VAL A 125 -4.29 -3.27 7.40
CA VAL A 125 -5.36 -2.34 7.73
C VAL A 125 -6.68 -2.96 7.28
N TYR A 126 -7.66 -2.95 8.18
CA TYR A 126 -8.96 -3.58 8.00
C TYR A 126 -10.05 -2.57 8.36
N ASP A 127 -10.81 -2.11 7.38
CA ASP A 127 -11.96 -1.22 7.56
C ASP A 127 -13.24 -2.07 7.59
N GLY A 128 -13.81 -2.23 8.79
CA GLY A 128 -14.97 -3.07 9.02
C GLY A 128 -16.28 -2.38 8.63
N HIS A 129 -17.26 -3.17 8.18
CA HIS A 129 -18.62 -2.69 7.94
C HIS A 129 -19.67 -3.68 8.43
N GLY A 130 -20.76 -3.15 8.99
CA GLY A 130 -21.86 -3.95 9.54
C GLY A 130 -21.52 -4.63 10.88
N GLY A 131 -20.34 -4.35 11.43
CA GLY A 131 -19.80 -4.87 12.68
C GLY A 131 -18.28 -5.06 12.60
N SER A 132 -17.59 -4.92 13.74
CA SER A 132 -16.12 -5.05 13.83
C SER A 132 -15.58 -6.49 13.76
N ARG A 133 -16.45 -7.51 13.83
CA ARG A 133 -16.05 -8.91 14.00
C ARG A 133 -15.14 -9.41 12.87
N VAL A 134 -15.43 -9.05 11.61
CA VAL A 134 -14.64 -9.50 10.46
C VAL A 134 -13.29 -8.80 10.41
N ALA A 135 -13.23 -7.49 10.68
CA ALA A 135 -11.98 -6.74 10.75
C ALA A 135 -11.06 -7.28 11.87
N GLN A 136 -11.62 -7.56 13.05
CA GLN A 136 -10.87 -8.15 14.16
C GLN A 136 -10.40 -9.59 13.87
N ALA A 137 -11.22 -10.38 13.17
CA ALA A 137 -10.81 -11.70 12.72
C ALA A 137 -9.65 -11.62 11.71
N CYS A 138 -9.69 -10.69 10.76
CA CYS A 138 -8.61 -10.45 9.81
C CYS A 138 -7.32 -10.04 10.53
N ARG A 139 -7.41 -9.12 11.50
CA ARG A 139 -6.28 -8.75 12.37
C ARG A 139 -5.63 -9.96 13.03
N HIS A 140 -6.43 -10.89 13.56
CA HIS A 140 -5.93 -12.03 14.32
C HIS A 140 -5.42 -13.20 13.45
N TRP A 141 -6.02 -13.45 12.29
CA TRP A 141 -5.79 -14.69 11.53
C TRP A 141 -5.15 -14.52 10.16
N LEU A 142 -5.35 -13.37 9.47
CA LEU A 142 -4.93 -13.26 8.06
C LEU A 142 -3.42 -13.45 7.87
N HIS A 143 -2.60 -12.86 8.75
CA HIS A 143 -1.15 -13.01 8.71
C HIS A 143 -0.71 -14.47 8.92
N LYS A 144 -1.45 -15.25 9.71
CA LYS A 144 -1.17 -16.67 9.95
C LYS A 144 -1.48 -17.53 8.73
N PHE A 145 -2.60 -17.27 8.05
CA PHE A 145 -2.92 -17.95 6.78
C PHE A 145 -1.87 -17.61 5.71
N VAL A 146 -1.46 -16.34 5.60
CA VAL A 146 -0.38 -15.95 4.69
C VAL A 146 0.93 -16.64 5.05
N ALA A 147 1.34 -16.65 6.33
CA ALA A 147 2.57 -17.32 6.77
C ALA A 147 2.58 -18.81 6.41
N LYS A 148 1.50 -19.53 6.76
CA LYS A 148 1.30 -20.94 6.42
C LYS A 148 1.45 -21.19 4.91
N ARG A 149 0.85 -20.34 4.07
CA ARG A 149 0.97 -20.46 2.61
C ARG A 149 2.39 -20.22 2.10
N VAL A 150 3.15 -19.33 2.72
CA VAL A 150 4.57 -19.14 2.35
C VAL A 150 5.44 -20.33 2.79
N GLU A 151 5.10 -20.98 3.91
CA GLU A 151 5.80 -22.20 4.35
C GLU A 151 5.64 -23.35 3.35
N GLU A 152 4.46 -23.47 2.74
CA GLU A 152 4.14 -24.45 1.69
C GLU A 152 4.87 -24.20 0.34
N GLU A 153 5.37 -22.99 0.10
CA GLU A 153 6.14 -22.64 -1.12
C GLU A 153 7.59 -23.17 -1.08
N GLY A 154 8.24 -23.22 -2.24
CA GLY A 154 9.68 -23.51 -2.35
C GLY A 154 10.58 -22.35 -1.88
N GLU A 155 11.83 -22.30 -2.36
CA GLU A 155 12.73 -21.16 -2.09
C GLU A 155 12.21 -19.85 -2.68
N GLU A 156 11.62 -19.91 -3.87
CA GLU A 156 10.97 -18.76 -4.50
C GLU A 156 9.49 -18.70 -4.09
N ILE A 157 9.11 -17.59 -3.45
CA ILE A 157 7.73 -17.38 -2.98
C ILE A 157 6.89 -16.79 -4.11
N LYS A 158 5.87 -17.53 -4.55
CA LYS A 158 4.85 -17.03 -5.49
C LYS A 158 3.81 -16.19 -4.76
N TRP A 159 4.19 -14.97 -4.41
CA TRP A 159 3.38 -14.08 -3.59
C TRP A 159 1.94 -13.83 -4.08
N LYS A 160 1.69 -13.82 -5.40
CA LYS A 160 0.31 -13.68 -5.92
C LYS A 160 -0.56 -14.86 -5.48
N GLU A 161 -0.08 -16.08 -5.65
CA GLU A 161 -0.78 -17.32 -5.30
C GLU A 161 -0.99 -17.42 -3.78
N VAL A 162 0.07 -17.14 -3.01
CA VAL A 162 0.05 -17.07 -1.54
C VAL A 162 -1.02 -16.09 -1.03
N MET A 163 -1.04 -14.86 -1.56
CA MET A 163 -1.97 -13.84 -1.09
C MET A 163 -3.42 -14.18 -1.45
N VAL A 164 -3.68 -14.64 -2.68
CA VAL A 164 -5.02 -15.07 -3.09
C VAL A 164 -5.50 -16.24 -2.23
N ALA A 165 -4.66 -17.23 -1.98
CA ALA A 165 -5.00 -18.37 -1.14
C ALA A 165 -5.27 -17.96 0.32
N GLY A 166 -4.40 -17.11 0.89
CA GLY A 166 -4.56 -16.62 2.26
C GLY A 166 -5.81 -15.77 2.48
N PHE A 167 -6.14 -14.88 1.54
CA PHE A 167 -7.38 -14.10 1.58
C PHE A 167 -8.61 -14.98 1.40
N LYS A 168 -8.55 -15.99 0.52
CA LYS A 168 -9.64 -16.95 0.35
C LYS A 168 -9.87 -17.78 1.61
N GLU A 169 -8.82 -18.27 2.26
CA GLU A 169 -8.94 -18.98 3.54
C GLU A 169 -9.54 -18.10 4.63
N MET A 170 -9.13 -16.84 4.71
CA MET A 170 -9.69 -15.87 5.65
C MET A 170 -11.19 -15.63 5.37
N ASP A 171 -11.58 -15.49 4.10
CA ASP A 171 -12.98 -15.36 3.70
C ASP A 171 -13.80 -16.61 4.02
N ASP A 172 -13.25 -17.80 3.77
CA ASP A 172 -13.89 -19.07 4.14
C ASP A 172 -14.06 -19.16 5.67
N GLU A 173 -13.04 -18.80 6.45
CA GLU A 173 -13.05 -18.82 7.92
C GLU A 173 -14.17 -17.97 8.51
N VAL A 174 -14.28 -16.69 8.12
CA VAL A 174 -15.30 -15.79 8.68
C VAL A 174 -16.72 -16.17 8.27
N ASN A 175 -16.87 -16.87 7.14
CA ASN A 175 -18.15 -17.32 6.62
C ASN A 175 -18.58 -18.70 7.14
N LYS A 176 -17.75 -19.44 7.88
CA LYS A 176 -18.12 -20.75 8.48
C LYS A 176 -19.39 -20.68 9.33
N ASN A 177 -19.61 -19.56 10.02
CA ASN A 177 -20.78 -19.33 10.88
C ASN A 177 -21.99 -18.72 10.15
N GLY A 178 -21.92 -18.60 8.82
CA GLY A 178 -23.01 -18.40 7.85
C GLY A 178 -23.97 -17.23 8.09
N LYS A 179 -24.85 -17.34 9.09
CA LYS A 179 -26.00 -16.45 9.28
C LYS A 179 -25.77 -15.33 10.31
N ALA A 180 -24.97 -15.56 11.34
CA ALA A 180 -24.82 -14.62 12.45
C ALA A 180 -24.04 -13.34 12.09
N VAL A 181 -23.24 -13.39 11.02
CA VAL A 181 -22.38 -12.29 10.56
C VAL A 181 -22.55 -12.00 9.06
N ALA A 182 -23.69 -12.41 8.48
CA ALA A 182 -23.88 -12.46 7.04
C ALA A 182 -23.78 -11.09 6.32
N ALA A 183 -24.08 -10.01 7.04
CA ALA A 183 -23.94 -8.63 6.57
C ALA A 183 -22.62 -7.96 6.99
N MET A 184 -21.84 -8.59 7.87
CA MET A 184 -20.56 -8.05 8.34
C MET A 184 -19.47 -8.34 7.32
N GLY A 185 -18.59 -7.38 7.10
CA GLY A 185 -17.40 -7.59 6.29
C GLY A 185 -16.28 -6.65 6.69
N SER A 186 -15.18 -6.76 5.96
CA SER A 186 -14.06 -5.85 6.11
C SER A 186 -13.35 -5.68 4.77
N THR A 187 -12.80 -4.50 4.54
CA THR A 187 -11.68 -4.37 3.61
C THR A 187 -10.45 -5.07 4.21
N ALA A 188 -9.47 -5.35 3.37
CA ALA A 188 -8.15 -5.76 3.81
C ALA A 188 -7.10 -5.19 2.86
N THR A 189 -6.26 -4.30 3.35
CA THR A 189 -5.03 -3.86 2.66
C THR A 189 -3.84 -4.32 3.47
N VAL A 190 -3.02 -5.18 2.87
CA VAL A 190 -1.88 -5.83 3.51
C VAL A 190 -0.59 -5.44 2.79
N ALA A 191 0.47 -5.20 3.56
CA ALA A 191 1.83 -5.06 3.07
C ALA A 191 2.75 -6.06 3.77
N VAL A 192 3.43 -6.90 2.99
CA VAL A 192 4.54 -7.72 3.46
C VAL A 192 5.84 -7.05 3.03
N VAL A 193 6.67 -6.71 4.01
CA VAL A 193 7.93 -6.00 3.82
C VAL A 193 9.07 -6.97 4.09
N GLY A 194 9.80 -7.35 3.05
CA GLY A 194 11.05 -8.09 3.16
C GLY A 194 12.26 -7.23 2.78
N GLU A 195 13.45 -7.77 2.96
CA GLU A 195 14.72 -7.09 2.67
C GLU A 195 14.86 -6.65 1.20
N GLU A 196 14.29 -7.42 0.28
CA GLU A 196 14.43 -7.19 -1.16
C GLU A 196 13.17 -6.63 -1.81
N ALA A 197 12.01 -6.77 -1.18
CA ALA A 197 10.76 -6.40 -1.80
C ALA A 197 9.67 -6.02 -0.80
N VAL A 198 8.79 -5.10 -1.23
CA VAL A 198 7.50 -4.85 -0.60
C VAL A 198 6.41 -5.45 -1.48
N VAL A 199 5.59 -6.30 -0.88
CA VAL A 199 4.44 -6.96 -1.50
C VAL A 199 3.17 -6.36 -0.92
N VAL A 200 2.26 -5.88 -1.74
CA VAL A 200 0.96 -5.36 -1.32
C VAL A 200 -0.16 -6.21 -1.89
N ALA A 201 -1.11 -6.57 -1.02
CA ALA A 201 -2.39 -7.18 -1.39
C ALA A 201 -3.55 -6.27 -0.98
N ASN A 202 -4.52 -6.04 -1.86
CA ASN A 202 -5.67 -5.19 -1.57
C ASN A 202 -7.01 -5.86 -1.89
N CYS A 203 -7.94 -5.82 -0.93
CA CYS A 203 -9.32 -6.27 -1.07
C CYS A 203 -10.24 -5.22 -0.42
N GLY A 204 -10.61 -4.21 -1.20
CA GLY A 204 -11.55 -3.18 -0.79
C GLY A 204 -11.08 -1.80 -1.25
N ASP A 205 -11.54 -0.76 -0.56
CA ASP A 205 -11.24 0.64 -0.84
C ASP A 205 -10.33 1.32 0.20
N SER A 206 -9.75 0.54 1.11
CA SER A 206 -8.51 0.92 1.79
C SER A 206 -7.34 0.98 0.80
N ARG A 207 -6.23 1.67 1.16
CA ARG A 207 -5.15 1.96 0.21
C ARG A 207 -3.75 1.92 0.81
N ALA A 208 -2.80 1.36 0.07
CA ALA A 208 -1.37 1.40 0.35
C ALA A 208 -0.64 2.36 -0.59
N VAL A 209 0.26 3.18 -0.04
CA VAL A 209 1.06 4.15 -0.79
C VAL A 209 2.50 4.13 -0.29
N LEU A 210 3.46 4.03 -1.20
CA LEU A 210 4.90 4.14 -0.91
C LEU A 210 5.37 5.57 -1.15
N SER A 211 6.15 6.12 -0.22
CA SER A 211 6.91 7.34 -0.47
C SER A 211 8.35 7.00 -0.86
N ARG A 212 8.79 7.42 -2.05
CA ARG A 212 10.19 7.25 -2.50
C ARG A 212 10.71 8.58 -3.06
N GLY A 213 11.75 9.15 -2.44
CA GLY A 213 12.27 10.47 -2.84
C GLY A 213 11.28 11.63 -2.60
N GLY A 214 10.33 11.45 -1.68
CA GLY A 214 9.23 12.40 -1.46
C GLY A 214 8.13 12.32 -2.51
N VAL A 215 8.03 11.21 -3.24
CA VAL A 215 7.00 10.94 -4.25
C VAL A 215 6.06 9.88 -3.73
N ALA A 216 4.76 10.18 -3.73
CA ALA A 216 3.73 9.20 -3.47
C ALA A 216 3.56 8.27 -4.68
N ILE A 217 3.72 6.98 -4.45
CA ILE A 217 3.58 5.90 -5.42
C ILE A 217 2.47 4.98 -4.92
N PRO A 218 1.30 4.93 -5.57
CA PRO A 218 0.24 4.02 -5.16
C PRO A 218 0.72 2.57 -5.31
N LEU A 219 0.49 1.75 -4.28
CA LEU A 219 0.79 0.32 -4.28
C LEU A 219 -0.48 -0.53 -4.39
N SER A 220 -1.66 0.09 -4.35
CA SER A 220 -2.94 -0.55 -4.56
C SER A 220 -3.87 0.34 -5.37
N ILE A 221 -4.91 -0.27 -5.93
CA ILE A 221 -6.02 0.41 -6.59
C ILE A 221 -7.29 0.01 -5.84
N ASP A 222 -8.09 1.00 -5.44
CA ASP A 222 -9.33 0.75 -4.70
C ASP A 222 -10.32 -0.05 -5.55
N HIS A 223 -11.03 -0.97 -4.90
CA HIS A 223 -12.12 -1.74 -5.48
C HIS A 223 -13.44 -0.97 -5.33
N LYS A 224 -13.64 -0.02 -6.25
CA LYS A 224 -14.80 0.88 -6.26
C LYS A 224 -15.85 0.45 -7.28
N PRO A 225 -17.17 0.58 -6.97
CA PRO A 225 -18.23 0.19 -7.91
C PRO A 225 -18.24 0.93 -9.25
N GLU A 226 -17.67 2.13 -9.31
CA GLU A 226 -17.52 2.93 -10.53
C GLU A 226 -16.29 2.57 -11.38
N ARG A 227 -15.40 1.68 -10.90
CA ARG A 227 -14.24 1.22 -11.66
C ARG A 227 -14.73 0.30 -12.78
N ALA A 228 -14.38 0.58 -14.03
CA ALA A 228 -15.02 -0.06 -15.19
C ALA A 228 -14.91 -1.60 -15.21
N ASP A 229 -13.77 -2.14 -14.80
CA ASP A 229 -13.53 -3.58 -14.63
C ASP A 229 -14.40 -4.18 -13.50
N GLU A 230 -14.49 -3.50 -12.36
CA GLU A 230 -15.28 -3.94 -11.21
C GLU A 230 -16.79 -3.83 -11.45
N LEU A 231 -17.24 -2.76 -12.09
CA LEU A 231 -18.62 -2.58 -12.53
C LEU A 231 -19.03 -3.76 -13.42
N LYS A 232 -18.23 -4.01 -14.47
CA LYS A 232 -18.47 -5.12 -15.37
C LYS A 232 -18.50 -6.46 -14.64
N ARG A 233 -17.54 -6.73 -13.76
CA ARG A 233 -17.48 -7.98 -12.97
C ARG A 233 -18.72 -8.14 -12.09
N VAL A 234 -19.16 -7.08 -11.41
CA VAL A 234 -20.36 -7.10 -10.55
C VAL A 234 -21.60 -7.41 -11.39
N GLU A 235 -21.76 -6.75 -12.54
CA GLU A 235 -22.91 -6.95 -13.45
C GLU A 235 -22.91 -8.35 -14.09
N ASP A 236 -21.75 -8.85 -14.53
CA ASP A 236 -21.58 -10.20 -15.11
C ASP A 236 -21.95 -11.29 -14.08
N CYS A 237 -21.78 -11.04 -12.78
CA CYS A 237 -22.23 -11.92 -11.70
C CYS A 237 -23.70 -11.74 -11.31
N GLY A 238 -24.47 -10.90 -12.02
CA GLY A 238 -25.89 -10.59 -11.73
C GLY A 238 -26.09 -9.52 -10.65
N GLY A 239 -25.03 -8.80 -10.28
CA GLY A 239 -25.05 -7.66 -9.39
C GLY A 239 -25.61 -6.41 -10.04
N LYS A 240 -25.87 -5.37 -9.24
CA LYS A 240 -26.20 -4.02 -9.76
C LYS A 240 -25.39 -2.97 -9.02
N VAL A 241 -24.91 -1.96 -9.73
CA VAL A 241 -24.34 -0.75 -9.13
C VAL A 241 -25.38 0.36 -9.20
N ILE A 242 -25.74 0.90 -8.04
CA ILE A 242 -26.76 1.94 -7.88
C ILE A 242 -26.08 3.16 -7.27
N ASN A 243 -26.28 4.34 -7.86
CA ASN A 243 -25.84 5.59 -7.25
C ASN A 243 -26.83 6.00 -6.16
N TRP A 244 -26.47 5.73 -4.91
CA TRP A 244 -27.27 6.04 -3.73
C TRP A 244 -26.35 6.57 -2.63
N ASN A 245 -26.19 7.90 -2.58
CA ASN A 245 -25.14 8.57 -1.79
C ASN A 245 -23.75 8.00 -2.11
N GLY A 246 -23.43 7.95 -3.41
CA GLY A 246 -22.26 7.29 -3.98
C GLY A 246 -22.62 5.99 -4.69
N HIS A 247 -21.74 5.52 -5.58
CA HIS A 247 -21.93 4.25 -6.27
C HIS A 247 -21.81 3.09 -5.27
N ARG A 248 -22.81 2.22 -5.27
CA ARG A 248 -22.91 1.11 -4.33
C ARG A 248 -23.41 -0.17 -4.99
N VAL A 249 -22.85 -1.31 -4.60
CA VAL A 249 -23.37 -2.62 -4.97
C VAL A 249 -24.73 -2.81 -4.27
N PHE A 250 -25.78 -2.98 -5.07
CA PHE A 250 -27.20 -3.01 -4.68
C PHE A 250 -27.64 -1.83 -3.81
N GLY A 251 -27.00 -0.66 -3.94
CA GLY A 251 -27.31 0.50 -3.10
C GLY A 251 -26.81 0.39 -1.66
N VAL A 252 -26.10 -0.68 -1.29
CA VAL A 252 -25.64 -0.95 0.08
C VAL A 252 -24.15 -0.66 0.25
N LEU A 253 -23.29 -1.36 -0.50
CA LEU A 253 -21.85 -1.38 -0.24
C LEU A 253 -21.09 -0.44 -1.17
N SER A 254 -20.24 0.42 -0.60
CA SER A 254 -19.38 1.37 -1.35
C SER A 254 -18.07 0.75 -1.88
N THR A 255 -17.87 -0.55 -1.67
CA THR A 255 -16.75 -1.34 -2.20
C THR A 255 -17.28 -2.55 -2.95
N THR A 256 -16.56 -2.97 -3.99
CA THR A 256 -16.87 -4.15 -4.80
C THR A 256 -16.17 -5.40 -4.33
N ARG A 257 -15.16 -5.31 -3.46
CA ARG A 257 -14.48 -6.47 -2.85
C ARG A 257 -14.38 -6.28 -1.34
N SER A 258 -14.55 -7.38 -0.60
CA SER A 258 -14.46 -7.40 0.86
C SER A 258 -14.31 -8.84 1.34
N ILE A 259 -13.62 -9.04 2.46
CA ILE A 259 -13.69 -10.30 3.21
C ILE A 259 -15.03 -10.38 3.95
N GLY A 260 -15.66 -11.55 3.96
CA GLY A 260 -16.95 -11.80 4.58
C GLY A 260 -18.13 -11.30 3.73
N THR A 261 -19.13 -10.74 4.39
CA THR A 261 -20.41 -10.31 3.81
C THR A 261 -21.09 -11.40 2.97
N TYR A 262 -21.31 -12.54 3.60
CA TYR A 262 -21.92 -13.74 3.03
C TYR A 262 -23.05 -13.47 2.04
N ASN A 263 -23.99 -12.58 2.37
CA ASN A 263 -25.18 -12.30 1.55
C ASN A 263 -24.88 -11.78 0.14
N THR A 264 -23.70 -11.18 -0.05
CA THR A 264 -23.29 -10.57 -1.33
C THR A 264 -21.99 -11.16 -1.85
N ARG A 265 -21.57 -12.31 -1.31
CA ARG A 265 -20.30 -12.97 -1.60
C ARG A 265 -20.10 -13.27 -3.09
N GLN A 266 -21.17 -13.66 -3.79
CA GLN A 266 -21.09 -14.00 -5.22
C GLN A 266 -20.76 -12.82 -6.14
N TYR A 267 -20.95 -11.58 -5.66
CA TYR A 267 -20.68 -10.36 -6.43
C TYR A 267 -19.35 -9.70 -6.02
N LYS A 268 -18.60 -10.30 -5.09
CA LYS A 268 -17.48 -9.64 -4.40
C LYS A 268 -16.17 -10.43 -4.34
N LYS A 269 -16.11 -11.55 -5.06
CA LYS A 269 -14.88 -12.33 -5.27
C LYS A 269 -13.91 -11.61 -6.20
#